data_AF-A0A7C1QTH7-F1
#
_entry.id   AF-A0A7C1QTH7-F1
#
_cell.length_a   1.000
_cell.length_b   1.000
_cell.length_c   1.000
_cell.angle_alpha   90.00
_cell.angle_beta   90.00
_cell.angle_gamma   90.00
#
_symmetry.space_group_name_H-M   'P 1'
#
loop_
_entity.id
_entity.type
_entity.pdbx_description
1 polymer ?
#
loop_
_entity_poly.entity_id
_entity_poly.type
_entity_poly.pdbx_seq_one_letter_code
_entity_poly.pdbx_strand_id
1 'polypeptide(L)'
;MKHAVWNIGGGVENTTSLNEFIDFLEKEVGKKSKITFSNWRPSDQKVYISDIGKISRELNWKPRVSPEQGYRRLIAWVKTAQF
;
A
#
# COMPACT_ATOMS: atom_id res chain seq x y z
N MET A 1 7.18 -30.56 -10.37
CA MET A 1 6.48 -29.44 -9.71
C MET A 1 5.49 -28.85 -10.71
N LYS A 2 4.24 -28.56 -10.32
CA LYS A 2 3.32 -27.82 -11.20
C LYS A 2 3.74 -26.34 -11.20
N HIS A 3 3.94 -25.78 -12.39
CA HIS A 3 4.15 -24.34 -12.55
C HIS A 3 2.82 -23.61 -12.33
N ALA A 4 2.86 -22.46 -11.68
CA ALA A 4 1.69 -21.62 -11.46
C ALA A 4 2.09 -20.14 -11.40
N VAL A 5 1.13 -19.28 -11.76
CA VAL A 5 1.23 -17.83 -11.64
C VAL A 5 0.23 -17.38 -10.58
N TRP A 6 0.67 -16.49 -9.69
CA TRP A 6 -0.15 -15.90 -8.65
C TRP A 6 0.03 -14.38 -8.61
N ASN A 7 -1.07 -13.65 -8.46
CA ASN A 7 -0.99 -12.24 -8.11
C ASN A 7 -0.58 -12.11 -6.64
N ILE A 8 0.34 -11.19 -6.37
CA ILE A 8 0.79 -10.85 -5.01
C ILE A 8 0.39 -9.41 -4.71
N GLY A 9 -0.07 -9.14 -3.51
CA GLY A 9 -0.41 -7.79 -3.05
C GLY A 9 -1.18 -7.81 -1.73
N GLY A 10 -1.73 -6.67 -1.36
CA GLY A 10 -2.49 -6.50 -0.12
C GLY A 10 -3.88 -7.16 -0.13
N GLY A 11 -4.45 -7.44 -1.31
CA GLY A 11 -5.85 -7.81 -1.44
C GLY A 11 -6.79 -6.64 -1.13
N VAL A 12 -8.10 -6.90 -1.23
CA VAL A 12 -9.16 -5.90 -1.02
C VAL A 12 -9.18 -5.31 0.39
N GLU A 13 -8.68 -6.05 1.39
CA GLU A 13 -8.64 -5.61 2.79
C GLU A 13 -7.47 -4.66 3.10
N ASN A 14 -6.45 -4.59 2.23
CA ASN A 14 -5.26 -3.75 2.45
C ASN A 14 -5.04 -2.79 1.30
N THR A 15 -6.10 -2.11 0.86
CA THR A 15 -6.05 -1.06 -0.16
C THR A 15 -5.70 0.29 0.46
N THR A 16 -5.20 1.20 -0.38
CA THR A 16 -5.04 2.61 -0.02
C THR A 16 -5.04 3.47 -1.27
N SER A 17 -5.62 4.65 -1.17
CA SER A 17 -5.45 5.76 -2.09
C SER A 17 -4.34 6.70 -1.61
N LEU A 18 -3.84 7.54 -2.51
CA LEU A 18 -2.88 8.58 -2.15
C LEU A 18 -3.43 9.54 -1.08
N ASN A 19 -4.72 9.88 -1.15
CA ASN A 19 -5.35 10.78 -0.18
C ASN A 19 -5.46 10.14 1.20
N GLU A 20 -5.89 8.88 1.30
CA GLU A 20 -5.95 8.16 2.58
C GLU A 20 -4.56 8.05 3.23
N PHE A 21 -3.53 7.77 2.43
CA PHE A 21 -2.16 7.71 2.92
C PHE A 21 -1.66 9.09 3.40
N ILE A 22 -1.92 10.17 2.65
CA ILE A 22 -1.55 11.53 3.07
C ILE A 22 -2.28 11.91 4.36
N ASP A 23 -3.59 11.67 4.44
CA ASP A 23 -4.38 11.95 5.65
C ASP A 23 -3.84 11.20 6.88
N PHE A 24 -3.44 9.94 6.69
CA PHE A 24 -2.77 9.15 7.71
C PHE A 24 -1.44 9.78 8.14
N LEU A 25 -0.59 10.16 7.17
CA LEU A 25 0.71 10.79 7.43
C LEU A 25 0.57 12.10 8.20
N GLU A 26 -0.38 12.96 7.82
CA GLU A 26 -0.58 14.25 8.49
C GLU A 26 -1.00 14.07 9.95
N LYS A 27 -1.84 13.08 10.24
CA LYS A 27 -2.27 12.73 11.60
C LYS A 27 -1.10 12.18 12.43
N GLU A 28 -0.33 11.25 11.88
CA GLU A 28 0.75 10.57 12.61
C GLU A 28 1.99 11.44 12.79
N VAL A 29 2.28 12.36 11.86
CA VAL A 29 3.46 13.24 11.92
C VAL A 29 3.12 14.60 12.55
N GLY A 30 1.85 14.98 12.63
CA GLY A 30 1.41 16.26 13.18
C GLY A 30 1.78 17.46 12.30
N LYS A 31 2.00 17.24 11.00
CA LYS A 31 2.36 18.27 10.02
C LYS A 31 1.43 18.22 8.82
N LYS A 32 0.97 19.39 8.37
CA LYS A 32 0.12 19.52 7.18
C LYS A 32 0.97 19.70 5.92
N SER A 33 0.55 19.05 4.84
CA SER A 33 1.16 19.17 3.52
C SER A 33 0.34 20.14 2.65
N LYS A 34 1.03 20.97 1.85
CA LYS A 34 0.35 21.77 0.82
C LYS A 34 0.09 20.88 -0.41
N ILE A 35 -1.15 20.44 -0.57
CA ILE A 35 -1.55 19.56 -1.68
C ILE A 35 -1.99 20.40 -2.87
N THR A 36 -1.54 20.02 -4.07
CA THR A 36 -2.06 20.54 -5.34
C THR A 36 -2.37 19.38 -6.26
N PHE A 37 -3.41 19.52 -7.07
CA PHE A 37 -3.85 18.49 -8.00
C PHE A 37 -3.31 18.79 -9.39
N SER A 38 -3.02 17.73 -10.14
CA SER A 38 -2.56 17.80 -11.53
C SER A 38 -3.31 16.77 -12.37
N ASN A 39 -3.18 16.86 -13.68
CA ASN A 39 -3.79 15.89 -14.59
C ASN A 39 -3.28 14.48 -14.32
N TRP A 40 -4.15 13.50 -14.60
CA TRP A 40 -3.81 12.10 -14.51
C TRP A 40 -2.59 11.78 -15.38
N ARG A 41 -1.64 10.99 -14.86
CA ARG A 41 -0.46 10.63 -15.64
C ARG A 41 -0.84 9.70 -16.78
N PRO A 42 -0.26 9.86 -17.99
CA PRO A 42 -0.48 8.90 -19.06
C PRO A 42 -0.15 7.48 -18.60
N SER A 43 -1.01 6.52 -18.94
CA SER A 43 -0.87 5.09 -18.60
C SER A 43 -1.06 4.69 -17.14
N ASP A 44 -1.29 5.63 -16.21
CA ASP A 44 -1.61 5.27 -14.82
C ASP A 44 -2.96 4.53 -14.74
N GLN A 45 -2.99 3.42 -14.02
CA GLN A 45 -4.24 2.72 -13.68
C GLN A 45 -4.91 3.42 -12.51
N LYS A 46 -6.20 3.77 -12.64
CA LYS A 46 -6.97 4.44 -11.55
C LYS A 46 -7.06 3.62 -10.28
N VAL A 47 -7.23 2.30 -10.43
CA VAL A 47 -7.33 1.35 -9.33
C VAL A 47 -6.64 0.07 -9.76
N TYR A 48 -5.78 -0.46 -8.90
CA TYR A 48 -5.22 -1.79 -9.03
C TYR A 48 -5.24 -2.46 -7.65
N ILE A 49 -5.86 -3.64 -7.58
CA ILE A 49 -5.94 -4.46 -6.38
C ILE A 49 -5.66 -5.89 -6.80
N SER A 50 -4.61 -6.50 -6.24
CA SER A 50 -4.28 -7.90 -6.52
C SER A 50 -5.37 -8.81 -5.95
N ASP A 51 -6.04 -9.60 -6.80
CA ASP A 51 -6.83 -10.74 -6.33
C ASP A 51 -5.88 -11.83 -5.80
N ILE A 52 -5.82 -11.96 -4.47
CA ILE A 52 -4.97 -12.92 -3.76
C ILE A 52 -5.71 -14.24 -3.43
N GLY A 53 -6.89 -14.47 -4.00
CA GLY A 53 -7.70 -15.66 -3.72
C GLY A 53 -7.00 -16.96 -4.10
N LYS A 54 -6.33 -16.99 -5.26
CA LYS A 54 -5.62 -18.19 -5.74
C LYS A 54 -4.48 -18.60 -4.79
N ILE A 55 -3.61 -17.65 -4.44
CA ILE A 55 -2.46 -17.94 -3.58
C ILE A 55 -2.88 -18.25 -2.14
N SER A 56 -3.94 -17.60 -1.65
CA SER A 56 -4.53 -17.90 -0.34
C SER A 56 -5.00 -19.35 -0.26
N ARG A 57 -5.68 -19.87 -1.30
CA ARG A 57 -6.18 -21.25 -1.32
C ARG A 57 -5.08 -22.29 -1.52
N GLU A 58 -4.15 -22.04 -2.44
CA GLU A 58 -3.17 -23.04 -2.86
C GLU A 58 -1.96 -23.11 -1.93
N LEU A 59 -1.53 -21.97 -1.37
CA LEU A 59 -0.31 -21.87 -0.56
C LEU A 59 -0.55 -21.41 0.88
N ASN A 60 -1.81 -21.20 1.28
CA ASN A 60 -2.18 -20.66 2.59
C ASN A 60 -1.44 -19.34 2.94
N TRP A 61 -1.06 -18.57 1.91
CA TRP A 61 -0.38 -17.30 2.05
C TRP A 61 -1.40 -16.16 2.14
N LYS A 62 -1.15 -15.21 3.04
CA LYS A 62 -1.93 -13.96 3.13
C LYS A 62 -1.07 -12.83 3.68
N PRO A 63 -1.33 -11.56 3.31
CA PRO A 63 -0.71 -10.42 3.94
C PRO A 63 -1.04 -10.40 5.45
N ARG A 64 -0.03 -10.05 6.26
CA ARG A 64 -0.15 -10.03 7.74
C ARG A 64 0.00 -8.64 8.34
N VAL A 65 0.38 -7.66 7.53
CA VAL A 65 0.63 -6.28 7.94
C VAL A 65 -0.40 -5.42 7.22
N SER A 66 -1.23 -4.71 7.98
CA SER A 66 -2.19 -3.76 7.40
C SER A 66 -1.46 -2.54 6.83
N PRO A 67 -2.10 -1.74 5.96
CA PRO A 67 -1.48 -0.53 5.41
C PRO A 67 -0.98 0.40 6.51
N GLU A 68 -1.82 0.69 7.52
CA GLU A 68 -1.44 1.56 8.65
C GLU A 68 -0.23 1.04 9.44
N GLN A 69 -0.17 -0.28 9.70
CA GLN A 69 1.01 -0.87 10.38
C GLN A 69 2.27 -0.70 9.52
N GLY A 70 2.14 -0.90 8.20
CA GLY A 70 3.21 -0.66 7.25
C GLY A 70 3.67 0.79 7.23
N TYR A 71 2.74 1.74 7.24
CA TYR A 71 3.03 3.17 7.27
C TYR A 71 3.78 3.58 8.53
N ARG A 72 3.36 3.14 9.71
CA ARG A 72 4.07 3.46 10.96
C ARG A 72 5.51 2.95 10.95
N ARG A 73 5.72 1.73 10.43
CA ARG A 73 7.07 1.17 10.25
C ARG A 73 7.90 1.98 9.26
N LEU A 74 7.30 2.40 8.14
CA LEU A 74 7.94 3.25 7.15
C LEU A 74 8.34 4.61 7.74
N ILE A 75 7.42 5.27 8.46
CA ILE A 75 7.69 6.55 9.13
C ILE A 75 8.83 6.39 10.14
N ALA A 76 8.81 5.34 10.95
CA ALA A 76 9.87 5.06 11.92
C ALA A 76 11.23 4.87 11.22
N TRP A 77 11.26 4.08 10.14
CA TRP A 77 12.48 3.87 9.35
C TRP A 77 13.00 5.18 8.75
N VAL A 78 12.16 6.00 8.10
CA VAL A 78 12.55 7.29 7.52
C VAL A 78 13.11 8.24 8.58
N LYS A 79 12.56 8.25 9.80
CA LYS A 79 13.08 9.07 10.92
C LYS A 79 14.48 8.65 11.38
N THR A 80 14.87 7.40 11.16
CA THR A 80 16.22 6.90 11.48
C THR A 80 17.22 7.06 10.35
N ALA A 81 16.74 7.27 9.12
CA ALA A 81 17.61 7.48 7.97
C ALA A 81 18.26 8.87 8.07
N GLN A 82 19.59 8.91 8.18
CA GLN A 82 20.37 10.11 7.95
C GLN A 82 20.38 10.40 6.45
N PHE A 83 19.68 11.46 6.04
CA PHE A 83 19.82 12.07 4.72
C PHE A 83 20.67 13.33 4.84
#